data_AF-A0A2N9MRL2-F1
#
_entry.id   AF-A0A2N9MRL2-F1
#
_cell.length_a   1.000
_cell.length_b   1.000
_cell.length_c   1.000
_cell.angle_alpha   90.00
_cell.angle_beta   90.00
_cell.angle_gamma   90.00
#
_symmetry.space_group_name_H-M   'P 1'
#
loop_
_entity.id
_entity.type
_entity.pdbx_description
1 polymer ?
#
loop_
_entity_poly.entity_id
_entity_poly.type
_entity_poly.pdbx_seq_one_letter_code
_entity_poly.pdbx_strand_id
1 'polypeptide(L)'
;MEQRRTRRFKLQLPLSITRAGAERVALTGLTANISSSGVLFTTEREPDLGGPIEYVITLNSDSAPAVNLRCIGKVLRTEKAPGVDVSTAYQIAATLERYEFVREH
;
A
#
# COMPACT_ATOMS: atom_id res chain seq x y z
N MET A 1 -10.41 -19.80 -10.37
CA MET A 1 -10.47 -20.19 -8.94
C MET A 1 -9.67 -19.17 -8.15
N GLU A 2 -10.29 -18.50 -7.18
CA GLU A 2 -9.58 -17.51 -6.35
C GLU A 2 -8.83 -18.24 -5.21
N GLN A 3 -7.53 -18.49 -5.37
CA GLN A 3 -6.67 -19.12 -4.34
C GLN A 3 -6.15 -18.09 -3.33
N ARG A 4 -7.04 -17.42 -2.60
CA ARG A 4 -6.63 -16.53 -1.50
C ARG A 4 -6.44 -17.35 -0.22
N ARG A 5 -5.18 -17.51 0.22
CA ARG A 5 -4.81 -18.27 1.44
C ARG A 5 -5.07 -17.51 2.75
N THR A 6 -5.27 -16.20 2.70
CA THR A 6 -5.35 -15.32 3.87
C THR A 6 -6.60 -14.45 3.84
N ARG A 7 -7.27 -14.28 5.01
CA ARG A 7 -8.40 -13.37 5.16
C ARG A 7 -7.99 -11.94 4.85
N ARG A 8 -8.83 -11.22 4.10
CA ARG A 8 -8.69 -9.79 3.79
C ARG A 8 -9.69 -8.98 4.59
N PHE A 9 -9.24 -7.86 5.14
CA PHE A 9 -10.06 -6.88 5.83
C PHE A 9 -10.19 -5.66 4.93
N LYS A 10 -11.43 -5.21 4.70
CA LYS A 10 -11.70 -3.95 3.98
C LYS A 10 -11.44 -2.80 4.95
N LEU A 11 -10.30 -2.14 4.78
CA LEU A 11 -9.85 -1.03 5.61
C LEU A 11 -9.35 0.06 4.68
N GLN A 12 -9.81 1.29 4.91
CA GLN A 12 -9.28 2.50 4.26
C GLN A 12 -8.35 3.19 5.24
N LEU A 13 -7.06 2.93 5.07
CA LEU A 13 -6.00 3.49 5.89
C LEU A 13 -5.10 4.35 5.01
N PRO A 14 -4.59 5.48 5.53
CA PRO A 14 -3.55 6.26 4.86
C PRO A 14 -2.34 5.38 4.54
N LEU A 15 -1.85 5.50 3.32
CA LEU A 15 -0.67 4.81 2.83
C LEU A 15 0.26 5.82 2.15
N SER A 16 1.57 5.66 2.34
CA SER A 16 2.58 6.41 1.60
C SER A 16 3.61 5.45 1.02
N ILE A 17 3.83 5.51 -0.29
CA ILE A 17 4.89 4.78 -0.98
C ILE A 17 6.17 5.60 -0.80
N THR A 18 7.19 4.97 -0.23
CA THR A 18 8.50 5.60 0.02
C THR A 18 9.54 5.21 -1.02
N ARG A 19 9.36 4.05 -1.66
CA ARG A 19 10.16 3.62 -2.82
C ARG A 19 9.35 2.79 -3.81
N ALA A 20 9.62 3.00 -5.09
CA ALA A 20 9.15 2.18 -6.20
C ALA A 20 10.37 1.80 -7.05
N GLY A 21 10.70 0.50 -7.09
CA GLY A 21 11.95 0.05 -7.72
C GLY A 21 13.18 0.60 -6.98
N ALA A 22 14.08 1.24 -7.73
CA ALA A 22 15.26 1.92 -7.19
C ALA A 22 14.99 3.39 -6.80
N GLU A 23 13.83 3.93 -7.17
CA GLU A 23 13.49 5.35 -6.99
C GLU A 23 12.93 5.60 -5.59
N ARG A 24 13.44 6.62 -4.89
CA ARG A 24 12.78 7.18 -3.70
C ARG A 24 11.66 8.09 -4.16
N VAL A 25 10.46 7.84 -3.65
CA VAL A 25 9.25 8.58 -4.01
C VAL A 25 8.49 8.97 -2.75
N ALA A 26 7.58 9.92 -2.87
CA ALA A 26 6.64 10.28 -1.82
C ALA A 26 5.25 10.34 -2.45
N LEU A 27 4.66 9.16 -2.68
CA LEU A 27 3.34 9.03 -3.29
C LEU A 27 2.33 8.66 -2.21
N THR A 28 1.26 9.43 -2.11
CA THR A 28 0.18 9.13 -1.18
C THR A 28 -0.80 8.12 -1.78
N GLY A 29 -1.54 7.46 -0.89
CA GLY A 29 -2.53 6.48 -1.27
C GLY A 29 -3.46 6.11 -0.12
N LEU A 30 -4.47 5.31 -0.45
CA LEU A 30 -5.40 4.74 0.53
C LEU A 30 -5.50 3.23 0.30
N THR A 31 -5.43 2.45 1.36
CA THR A 31 -5.73 1.02 1.26
C THR A 31 -7.20 0.82 0.89
N ALA A 32 -7.50 -0.19 0.09
CA ALA A 32 -8.85 -0.71 -0.11
C ALA A 32 -9.09 -1.96 0.73
N ASN A 33 -8.06 -2.80 0.87
CA ASN A 33 -8.05 -3.94 1.79
C ASN A 33 -6.62 -4.43 2.08
N ILE A 34 -6.48 -5.13 3.21
CA ILE A 34 -5.22 -5.69 3.69
C ILE A 34 -5.41 -7.15 4.14
N SER A 35 -4.39 -7.98 3.94
CA SER A 35 -4.20 -9.27 4.60
C SER A 35 -2.79 -9.39 5.17
N SER A 36 -2.49 -10.50 5.83
CA SER A 36 -1.14 -10.82 6.29
C SER A 36 -0.13 -11.07 5.16
N SER A 37 -0.57 -11.16 3.90
CA SER A 37 0.29 -11.49 2.75
C SER A 37 0.30 -10.42 1.67
N GLY A 38 -0.57 -9.41 1.76
CA GLY A 38 -0.64 -8.38 0.74
C GLY A 38 -1.65 -7.28 1.02
N VAL A 39 -1.59 -6.26 0.18
CA VAL A 39 -2.41 -5.05 0.28
C VAL A 39 -2.93 -4.68 -1.10
N LEU A 40 -4.14 -4.11 -1.15
CA LEU A 40 -4.68 -3.41 -2.31
C LEU A 40 -4.81 -1.95 -1.91
N PHE A 41 -4.28 -1.02 -2.70
CA PHE A 41 -4.34 0.42 -2.42
C PHE A 41 -4.45 1.24 -3.71
N THR A 42 -4.78 2.52 -3.58
CA THR A 42 -4.78 3.47 -4.69
C THR A 42 -3.61 4.43 -4.63
N THR A 43 -3.14 4.92 -5.77
CA THR A 43 -2.12 5.96 -5.86
C THR A 43 -2.20 6.71 -7.19
N GLU A 44 -1.46 7.81 -7.33
CA GLU A 44 -1.48 8.68 -8.50
C GLU A 44 -0.58 8.24 -9.66
N ARG A 45 0.46 7.44 -9.37
CA ARG A 45 1.46 6.99 -10.36
C ARG A 45 1.52 5.47 -10.43
N GLU A 46 1.59 4.94 -11.64
CA GLU A 46 1.78 3.51 -11.87
C GLU A 46 3.18 3.05 -11.44
N PRO A 47 3.31 2.12 -10.47
CA PRO A 47 4.56 1.47 -10.14
C PRO A 47 4.88 0.33 -11.12
N ASP A 48 6.16 -0.01 -11.26
CA ASP A 48 6.59 -1.10 -12.15
C ASP A 48 6.07 -2.47 -11.67
N LEU A 49 5.35 -3.17 -12.55
CA LEU A 49 4.86 -4.53 -12.28
C LEU A 49 6.02 -5.48 -11.95
N GLY A 50 5.88 -6.26 -10.87
CA GLY A 50 6.93 -7.16 -10.37
C GLY A 50 8.08 -6.46 -9.64
N GLY A 51 8.16 -5.13 -9.69
CA GLY A 51 9.19 -4.34 -9.04
C GLY A 51 9.06 -4.34 -7.51
N PRO A 52 10.18 -4.17 -6.78
CA PRO A 52 10.13 -4.01 -5.34
C PRO A 52 9.44 -2.69 -4.97
N ILE A 53 8.73 -2.69 -3.85
CA ILE A 53 8.03 -1.52 -3.33
C ILE A 53 8.22 -1.44 -1.81
N GLU A 54 8.46 -0.21 -1.32
CA GLU A 54 8.46 0.11 0.10
C GLU A 54 7.30 1.09 0.36
N TYR A 55 6.48 0.81 1.37
CA TYR A 55 5.33 1.65 1.71
C TYR A 55 5.07 1.64 3.22
N VAL A 56 4.43 2.70 3.70
CA VAL A 56 4.03 2.87 5.10
C VAL A 56 2.51 2.94 5.17
N ILE A 57 1.90 2.15 6.07
CA ILE A 57 0.46 2.24 6.39
C ILE A 57 0.31 2.84 7.78
N THR A 58 -0.48 3.90 7.93
CA THR A 58 -0.81 4.48 9.24
C THR A 58 -2.07 3.81 9.78
N LEU A 59 -1.95 3.12 10.92
CA LEU A 59 -3.03 2.28 11.49
C LEU A 59 -4.05 3.08 12.30
N ASN A 60 -3.66 4.22 12.84
CA ASN A 60 -4.49 5.15 13.61
C ASN A 60 -4.23 6.58 13.12
N SER A 61 -5.21 7.17 12.43
CA SER A 61 -5.17 8.58 12.03
C SER A 61 -5.60 9.53 13.15
N ASP A 62 -6.44 9.05 14.07
CA ASP A 62 -7.22 9.92 14.96
C ASP A 62 -6.69 9.96 16.40
N SER A 63 -5.60 9.24 16.69
CA SER A 63 -4.99 9.20 18.02
C SER A 63 -3.47 9.27 17.94
N ALA A 64 -2.87 10.17 18.73
CA ALA A 64 -1.43 10.25 18.88
C ALA A 64 -0.95 9.32 20.03
N PRO A 65 0.23 8.69 19.91
CA PRO A 65 1.14 8.74 18.76
C PRO A 65 0.68 7.86 17.59
N ALA A 66 1.05 8.25 16.37
CA ALA A 66 0.78 7.47 15.17
C ALA A 66 1.52 6.12 15.22
N VAL A 67 0.80 5.06 14.87
CA VAL A 67 1.29 3.69 14.73
C VAL A 67 1.39 3.42 13.24
N ASN A 68 2.63 3.36 12.78
CA ASN A 68 2.95 3.15 11.37
C ASN A 68 3.45 1.73 11.15
N LEU A 69 3.08 1.16 10.00
CA LEU A 69 3.55 -0.13 9.55
C LEU A 69 4.42 0.08 8.32
N ARG A 70 5.75 0.03 8.49
CA ARG A 70 6.68 0.06 7.36
C ARG A 70 6.71 -1.32 6.72
N CYS A 71 6.44 -1.40 5.43
CA CYS A 71 6.28 -2.63 4.68
C CYS A 71 7.25 -2.68 3.49
N ILE A 72 7.68 -3.89 3.16
CA ILE A 72 8.45 -4.20 1.96
C ILE A 72 7.71 -5.32 1.22
N GLY A 73 7.62 -5.19 -0.09
CA GLY A 73 7.06 -6.22 -0.95
C GLY A 73 7.36 -5.98 -2.42
N LYS A 74 6.47 -6.50 -3.26
CA LYS A 74 6.53 -6.45 -4.72
C LYS A 74 5.17 -6.12 -5.30
N VAL A 75 5.17 -5.39 -6.40
CA VAL A 75 3.96 -5.07 -7.16
C VAL A 75 3.48 -6.35 -7.87
N LEU A 76 2.26 -6.78 -7.57
CA LEU A 76 1.63 -7.96 -8.17
C LEU A 76 0.76 -7.61 -9.37
N ARG A 77 0.11 -6.45 -9.33
CA ARG A 77 -0.81 -5.99 -10.36
C ARG A 77 -0.99 -4.48 -10.27
N THR A 78 -1.10 -3.84 -11.42
CA THR A 78 -1.50 -2.44 -11.58
C THR A 78 -2.75 -2.39 -12.47
N GLU A 79 -3.74 -1.61 -12.05
CA GLU A 79 -4.96 -1.37 -12.82
C GLU A 79 -5.24 0.12 -12.82
N LYS A 80 -5.60 0.69 -13.97
CA LYS A 80 -6.07 2.08 -14.02
C LYS A 80 -7.45 2.16 -13.37
N ALA A 81 -7.60 2.99 -12.35
CA ALA A 81 -8.89 3.17 -11.70
C ALA A 81 -9.80 4.03 -12.60
N PRO A 82 -11.08 3.68 -12.75
CA PRO A 82 -12.06 4.55 -13.38
C PRO A 82 -12.39 5.70 -12.41
N GLY A 83 -11.62 6.78 -12.45
CA GLY A 83 -11.76 7.91 -11.53
C GLY A 83 -11.41 9.25 -12.17
N VAL A 84 -12.03 10.31 -11.68
CA VAL A 84 -11.79 11.72 -12.07
C VAL A 84 -10.64 12.32 -11.25
N ASP A 85 -10.32 11.72 -10.10
CA ASP A 85 -9.29 12.20 -9.17
C ASP A 85 -7.91 11.58 -9.47
N VAL A 86 -6.95 12.45 -9.78
CA VAL A 86 -5.57 12.09 -10.10
C VAL A 86 -4.91 11.34 -8.94
N SER A 87 -5.27 11.62 -7.68
CA SER A 87 -4.71 10.98 -6.49
C SER A 87 -5.07 9.48 -6.35
N THR A 88 -6.06 9.02 -7.12
CA THR A 88 -6.54 7.63 -7.12
C THR A 88 -6.47 6.98 -8.50
N ALA A 89 -5.66 7.54 -9.42
CA ALA A 89 -5.59 7.13 -10.82
C ALA A 89 -5.28 5.64 -11.04
N TYR A 90 -4.60 4.99 -10.09
CA TYR A 90 -4.21 3.59 -10.16
C TYR A 90 -4.63 2.81 -8.92
N GLN A 91 -5.03 1.56 -9.12
CA GLN A 91 -5.23 0.55 -8.09
C GLN A 91 -4.11 -0.49 -8.16
N ILE A 92 -3.39 -0.66 -7.06
CA ILE A 92 -2.17 -1.45 -6.97
C ILE A 92 -2.38 -2.59 -5.98
N ALA A 93 -2.11 -3.82 -6.42
CA ALA A 93 -1.96 -4.96 -5.53
C ALA A 93 -0.47 -5.20 -5.28
N ALA A 94 -0.06 -5.27 -4.01
CA ALA A 94 1.32 -5.55 -3.62
C ALA A 94 1.38 -6.65 -2.57
N THR A 95 2.52 -7.35 -2.51
CA THR A 95 2.83 -8.27 -1.42
C THR A 95 3.16 -7.51 -0.15
N LEU A 96 2.95 -8.17 0.98
CA LEU A 96 3.40 -7.73 2.31
C LEU A 96 4.36 -8.81 2.79
N GLU A 97 5.63 -8.73 2.35
CA GLU A 97 6.64 -9.77 2.60
C GLU A 97 7.35 -9.58 3.93
N ARG A 98 7.65 -8.32 4.25
CA ARG A 98 8.25 -7.92 5.52
C ARG A 98 7.56 -6.67 6.02
N TYR A 99 7.40 -6.58 7.33
CA TYR A 99 6.88 -5.38 7.96
C TYR A 99 7.47 -5.19 9.35
N GLU A 100 7.44 -3.94 9.80
CA GLU A 100 7.75 -3.58 11.19
C GLU A 100 6.85 -2.43 11.65
N PHE A 101 6.54 -2.44 12.95
CA PHE A 101 5.86 -1.32 13.58
C PHE A 101 6.88 -0.21 13.86
N VAL A 102 6.56 1.00 13.42
CA VAL A 102 7.35 2.20 13.67
C VAL A 102 6.50 3.14 14.50
N ARG A 103 7.05 3.61 15.63
CA ARG A 103 6.45 4.63 16.47
C ARG A 103 7.22 5.92 16.29
N GLU A 104 6.52 7.02 16.07
CA GLU A 104 7.13 8.34 16.20
C GLU A 104 7.40 8.59 17.69
N HIS A 105 8.63 9.00 17.99
CA HIS A 105 9.12 9.29 19.35
C HIS A 105 8.92 10.76 19.68
#